data_AF-W7MX49-F1
#
_entry.id   AF-W7MX49-F1
#
_cell.length_a   1.000
_cell.length_b   1.000
_cell.length_c   1.000
_cell.angle_alpha   90.00
_cell.angle_beta   90.00
_cell.angle_gamma   90.00
#
_symmetry.space_group_name_H-M   'P 1'
#
loop_
_entity.id
_entity.type
_entity.pdbx_description
1 polymer ?
#
loop_
_entity_poly.entity_id
_entity_poly.type
_entity_poly.pdbx_seq_one_letter_code
_entity_poly.pdbx_strand_id
1 'polypeptide(L)'
;MPHLASTRLIAPHFLRNVPDVLIIGTGTAGLSAVLALGRARRSAIVFGIDDHRGRLHETTNQAISKSILDETIAEIKTKFKTIIFSRATAASVRKKGMVFEAEDATGRWWKGRKVILAMGSCDVLPDIPGYEEALGKKIFDVSKCLDVSERATNEAAVSITSDSPSSIEAAVLSAHLARRFSPHITFLANELSHVERHPRISGTKNGSLRIENRPIK
;
A
#
# COMPACT_ATOMS: atom_id res chain seq x y z
N MET A 1 44.83 51.76 6.61
CA MET A 1 43.59 51.86 5.80
C MET A 1 42.80 50.58 5.98
N PRO A 2 41.51 50.62 6.34
CA PRO A 2 40.72 49.43 6.60
C PRO A 2 40.20 48.85 5.28
N HIS A 3 40.44 47.56 5.03
CA HIS A 3 39.80 46.83 3.95
C HIS A 3 38.35 46.51 4.35
N LEU A 4 37.40 47.06 3.59
CA LEU A 4 35.97 46.82 3.66
C LEU A 4 35.66 45.32 3.56
N ALA A 5 34.99 44.80 4.58
CA ALA A 5 34.30 43.52 4.53
C ALA A 5 33.19 43.59 3.48
N SER A 6 33.36 42.86 2.38
CA SER A 6 32.31 42.66 1.38
C SER A 6 31.22 41.74 1.96
N THR A 7 30.24 42.32 2.65
CA THR A 7 29.00 41.64 3.02
C THR A 7 28.16 41.42 1.76
N ARG A 8 28.43 40.35 1.00
CA ARG A 8 27.49 39.85 -0.01
C ARG A 8 26.27 39.30 0.73
N LEU A 9 25.25 40.15 0.89
CA LEU A 9 23.90 39.69 1.22
C LEU A 9 23.44 38.78 0.06
N ILE A 10 23.53 37.47 0.28
CA ILE A 10 22.99 36.46 -0.63
C ILE A 10 21.49 36.70 -0.70
N ALA A 11 20.98 37.10 -1.88
CA ALA A 11 19.55 37.24 -2.12
C ALA A 11 18.82 35.98 -1.60
N PRO A 12 17.68 36.12 -0.90
CA PRO A 12 16.96 34.98 -0.38
C PRO A 12 16.60 34.07 -1.54
N HIS A 13 17.29 32.93 -1.62
CA HIS A 13 17.05 31.95 -2.66
C HIS A 13 15.58 31.56 -2.60
N PHE A 14 14.83 31.66 -3.71
CA PHE A 14 13.37 31.45 -3.77
C PHE A 14 12.89 30.18 -3.05
N LEU A 15 13.75 29.16 -2.98
CA LEU A 15 13.45 27.90 -2.33
C LEU A 15 13.73 27.88 -0.80
N ARG A 16 14.32 28.92 -0.20
CA ARG A 16 14.61 28.99 1.26
C ARG A 16 13.33 28.91 2.11
N ASN A 17 12.19 29.31 1.55
CA ASN A 17 10.90 29.29 2.25
C ASN A 17 9.99 28.16 1.77
N VAL A 18 10.50 27.21 0.98
CA VAL A 18 9.75 26.06 0.46
C VAL A 18 10.24 24.79 1.15
N PRO A 19 9.35 23.98 1.76
CA PRO A 19 9.69 22.68 2.30
C PRO A 19 10.44 21.80 1.31
N ASP A 20 11.34 20.96 1.81
CA ASP A 20 12.10 20.05 0.95
C ASP A 20 11.19 19.01 0.29
N VAL A 21 10.20 18.48 1.02
CA VAL A 21 9.36 17.37 0.54
C VAL A 21 7.88 17.54 0.91
N LEU A 22 6.99 17.25 -0.03
CA LEU A 22 5.58 16.95 0.25
C LEU A 22 5.42 15.43 0.32
N ILE A 23 4.81 14.90 1.37
CA ILE A 23 4.56 13.47 1.55
C ILE A 23 3.06 13.24 1.54
N ILE A 24 2.58 12.49 0.55
CA ILE A 24 1.15 12.21 0.38
C ILE A 24 0.85 10.85 1.00
N GLY A 25 0.30 10.84 2.22
CA GLY A 25 -0.06 9.63 2.96
C GLY A 25 0.73 9.43 4.24
N THR A 26 0.04 8.93 5.27
CA THR A 26 0.55 8.66 6.63
C THR A 26 0.66 7.17 6.95
N GLY A 27 0.60 6.30 5.94
CA GLY A 27 0.86 4.86 6.11
C GLY A 27 2.33 4.56 6.42
N THR A 28 2.66 3.27 6.50
CA THR A 28 4.02 2.78 6.82
C THR A 28 5.11 3.42 5.96
N ALA A 29 4.89 3.51 4.64
CA ALA A 29 5.81 4.14 3.70
C ALA A 29 6.00 5.65 3.98
N GLY A 30 4.92 6.37 4.26
CA GLY A 30 4.94 7.80 4.56
C GLY A 30 5.68 8.09 5.87
N LEU A 31 5.36 7.35 6.94
CA LEU A 31 6.05 7.49 8.23
C LEU A 31 7.52 7.10 8.16
N SER A 32 7.87 6.07 7.39
CA SER A 32 9.28 5.71 7.15
C SER A 32 10.05 6.87 6.49
N ALA A 33 9.46 7.50 5.47
CA ALA A 33 10.04 8.68 4.83
C ALA A 33 10.19 9.85 5.81
N VAL A 34 9.19 10.10 6.65
CA VAL A 34 9.24 11.13 7.69
C VAL A 34 10.39 10.89 8.66
N LEU A 35 10.57 9.66 9.12
CA LEU A 35 11.65 9.30 10.04
C LEU A 35 13.04 9.48 9.43
N ALA A 36 13.21 9.18 8.15
CA ALA A 36 14.45 9.41 7.42
C ALA A 36 14.73 10.91 7.23
N LEU A 37 13.73 11.67 6.80
CA LEU A 37 13.84 13.12 6.56
C LEU A 37 14.05 13.90 7.85
N GLY A 38 13.35 13.55 8.93
CA GLY A 38 13.50 14.16 10.25
C GLY A 38 14.92 13.99 10.80
N ARG A 39 15.50 12.78 10.69
CA ARG A 39 16.90 12.51 11.07
C ARG A 39 17.90 13.31 10.23
N ALA A 40 17.60 13.48 8.94
CA ALA A 40 18.40 14.30 8.03
C ALA A 40 18.15 15.82 8.18
N ARG A 41 17.31 16.25 9.15
CA ARG A 41 16.89 17.65 9.37
C ARG A 41 16.32 18.31 8.11
N ARG A 42 15.67 17.52 7.25
CA ARG A 42 14.95 18.00 6.08
C ARG A 42 13.52 18.39 6.46
N SER A 43 13.03 19.42 5.80
CA SER A 43 11.69 19.95 6.03
C SER A 43 10.66 19.20 5.19
N ALA A 44 9.56 18.78 5.80
CA ALA A 44 8.50 18.09 5.07
C ALA A 44 7.10 18.46 5.56
N ILE A 45 6.15 18.45 4.63
CA ILE A 45 4.72 18.53 4.93
C ILE A 45 4.10 17.18 4.58
N VAL A 46 3.45 16.57 5.57
CA VAL A 46 2.80 15.26 5.45
C VAL A 46 1.30 15.46 5.38
N PHE A 47 0.66 14.94 4.35
CA PHE A 47 -0.79 14.96 4.18
C PHE A 47 -1.37 13.64 4.67
N GLY A 48 -2.25 13.72 5.66
CA GLY A 48 -3.03 12.59 6.15
C GLY A 48 -4.30 12.39 5.31
N ILE A 49 -4.68 11.13 5.14
CA ILE A 49 -6.03 10.78 4.69
C ILE A 49 -6.86 10.74 5.96
N ASP A 50 -7.77 11.71 6.15
CA ASP A 50 -8.82 11.53 7.14
C ASP A 50 -9.67 10.35 6.65
N ASP A 51 -9.80 9.36 7.53
CA ASP A 51 -10.18 7.96 7.36
C ASP A 51 -11.63 7.69 6.85
N HIS A 52 -12.15 8.48 5.90
CA HIS A 52 -13.61 8.56 5.69
C HIS A 52 -14.08 8.57 4.23
N ARG A 53 -13.23 8.26 3.23
CA ARG A 53 -13.68 8.26 1.81
C ARG A 53 -13.25 7.10 0.93
N GLY A 54 -12.82 6.02 1.52
CA GLY A 54 -12.82 4.74 0.83
C GLY A 54 -12.93 3.67 1.88
N ARG A 55 -13.80 2.68 1.67
CA ARG A 55 -13.52 1.33 2.15
C ARG A 55 -12.18 0.91 1.53
N LEU A 56 -11.07 1.44 2.04
CA LEU A 56 -9.83 0.71 2.05
C LEU A 56 -10.20 -0.48 2.91
N HIS A 57 -10.46 -1.61 2.27
CA HIS A 57 -10.57 -2.85 3.00
C HIS A 57 -9.35 -2.90 3.92
N GLU A 58 -9.58 -2.78 5.23
CA GLU A 58 -8.58 -2.99 6.29
C GLU A 58 -8.18 -4.48 6.31
N THR A 59 -7.73 -4.96 5.16
CA THR A 59 -7.41 -6.34 4.86
C THR A 59 -5.93 -6.50 4.66
N THR A 60 -5.11 -5.49 4.99
CA THR A 60 -3.68 -5.67 5.19
C THR A 60 -3.41 -5.67 6.69
N ASN A 61 -2.85 -6.74 7.24
CA ASN A 61 -2.32 -6.79 8.62
C ASN A 61 -1.13 -5.82 8.84
N GLN A 62 -0.83 -4.97 7.84
CA GLN A 62 0.12 -3.86 7.90
C GLN A 62 -0.57 -2.52 8.19
N ALA A 63 -1.89 -2.49 8.33
CA ALA A 63 -2.60 -1.31 8.81
C ALA A 63 -2.18 -1.08 10.26
N ILE A 64 -1.37 -0.04 10.47
CA ILE A 64 -1.05 0.46 11.81
C ILE A 64 -2.40 0.86 12.42
N SER A 65 -2.74 0.30 13.59
CA SER A 65 -3.96 0.69 14.28
C SER A 65 -3.98 2.20 14.50
N LYS A 66 -5.16 2.82 14.45
CA LYS A 66 -5.30 4.26 14.60
C LYS A 66 -4.61 4.80 15.86
N SER A 67 -4.70 4.06 16.97
CA SER A 67 -4.03 4.42 18.23
C SER A 67 -2.50 4.46 18.09
N ILE A 68 -1.90 3.43 17.48
CA ILE A 68 -0.45 3.38 17.26
C ILE A 68 -0.02 4.47 16.26
N LEU A 69 -0.83 4.72 15.23
CA LEU A 69 -0.57 5.78 14.26
C LEU A 69 -0.54 7.15 14.93
N ASP A 70 -1.56 7.47 15.73
CA ASP A 70 -1.67 8.74 16.44
C ASP A 70 -0.52 8.93 17.45
N GLU A 71 -0.17 7.88 18.19
CA GLU A 71 0.97 7.88 19.11
C GLU A 71 2.30 8.10 18.38
N THR A 72 2.51 7.39 17.26
CA THR A 72 3.71 7.54 16.42
C THR A 72 3.82 8.96 15.86
N ILE A 73 2.72 9.53 15.36
CA ILE A 73 2.69 10.90 14.86
C ILE A 73 2.98 11.90 15.99
N ALA A 74 2.44 11.68 17.19
CA ALA A 74 2.72 12.52 18.35
C ALA A 74 4.21 12.50 18.72
N GLU A 75 4.85 11.32 18.76
CA GLU A 75 6.29 11.19 19.03
C GLU A 75 7.13 11.88 17.94
N ILE A 76 6.77 11.71 16.67
CA ILE A 76 7.47 12.38 15.56
C ILE A 76 7.40 13.90 15.72
N LYS A 77 6.23 14.46 16.08
CA LYS A 77 6.04 15.92 16.27
C LYS A 77 6.85 16.47 17.45
N THR A 78 7.05 15.69 18.51
CA THR A 78 7.90 16.12 19.63
C THR A 78 9.37 16.13 19.21
N LYS A 79 9.81 15.11 18.47
CA LYS A 79 11.21 14.88 18.08
C LYS A 79 11.71 15.71 16.91
N PHE A 80 10.89 15.92 15.88
CA PHE A 80 11.32 16.55 14.62
C PHE A 80 10.51 17.81 14.31
N LYS A 81 11.04 18.98 14.68
CA LYS A 81 10.42 20.29 14.40
C LYS A 81 10.38 20.68 12.92
N THR A 82 11.12 19.97 12.07
CA THR A 82 11.14 20.19 10.62
C THR A 82 9.99 19.49 9.89
N ILE A 83 9.21 18.66 10.59
CA ILE A 83 8.10 17.89 10.02
C ILE A 83 6.78 18.52 10.45
N ILE A 84 5.92 18.82 9.47
CA ILE A 84 4.59 19.36 9.69
C ILE A 84 3.58 18.34 9.18
N PHE A 85 2.65 17.93 10.05
CA PHE A 85 1.51 17.10 9.65
C PHE A 85 0.31 18.00 9.37
N SER A 86 -0.21 17.93 8.16
CA SER A 86 -1.47 18.51 7.75
C SER A 86 -2.58 17.47 7.89
N ARG A 87 -3.73 17.88 8.46
CA ARG A 87 -4.95 17.07 8.42
C ARG A 87 -5.63 17.10 7.04
N ALA A 88 -5.14 17.94 6.14
CA ALA A 88 -5.73 18.04 4.81
C ALA A 88 -5.36 16.82 3.96
N THR A 89 -6.34 16.31 3.21
CA THR A 89 -6.09 15.30 2.16
C THR A 89 -5.68 16.00 0.88
N ALA A 90 -4.60 15.54 0.25
CA ALA A 90 -4.17 16.04 -1.05
C ALA A 90 -5.08 15.47 -2.15
N ALA A 91 -5.73 16.35 -2.90
CA ALA A 91 -6.61 16.00 -4.00
C ALA A 91 -5.86 15.86 -5.33
N SER A 92 -4.83 16.68 -5.55
CA SER A 92 -4.02 16.65 -6.76
C SER A 92 -2.58 17.04 -6.50
N VAL A 93 -1.66 16.56 -7.32
CA VAL A 93 -0.25 16.97 -7.31
C VAL A 93 0.17 17.29 -8.74
N ARG A 94 0.84 18.42 -8.93
CA ARG A 94 1.45 18.79 -10.21
C ARG A 94 2.88 19.27 -10.03
N LYS A 95 3.67 19.16 -11.10
CA LYS A 95 4.96 19.85 -11.19
C LYS A 95 4.74 21.25 -11.75
N LYS A 96 5.34 22.27 -11.13
CA LYS A 96 5.33 23.66 -11.62
C LYS A 96 6.74 24.25 -11.56
N GLY A 97 7.37 24.37 -12.72
CA GLY A 97 8.77 24.79 -12.81
C GLY A 97 9.68 23.82 -12.06
N MET A 98 10.39 24.34 -11.05
CA MET A 98 11.36 23.58 -10.22
C MET A 98 10.76 22.98 -8.94
N VAL A 99 9.46 23.17 -8.68
CA VAL A 99 8.78 22.68 -7.48
C VAL A 99 7.59 21.79 -7.84
N PHE A 100 7.09 21.10 -6.83
CA PHE A 100 5.81 20.40 -6.85
C PHE A 100 4.78 21.23 -6.08
N GLU A 101 3.55 21.20 -6.56
CA GLU A 101 2.39 21.81 -5.92
C GLU A 101 1.36 20.71 -5.63
N ALA A 102 0.92 20.60 -4.38
CA ALA A 102 -0.20 19.74 -3.98
C ALA A 102 -1.41 20.61 -3.62
N GLU A 103 -2.57 20.26 -4.15
CA GLU A 103 -3.85 20.87 -3.79
C GLU A 103 -4.48 20.05 -2.68
N ASP A 104 -4.96 20.70 -1.63
CA ASP A 104 -5.82 20.04 -0.67
C ASP A 104 -7.31 20.10 -1.08
N ALA A 105 -8.14 19.33 -0.38
CA ALA A 105 -9.58 19.28 -0.62
C ALA A 105 -10.30 20.64 -0.47
N THR A 106 -9.67 21.66 0.11
CA THR A 106 -10.22 23.02 0.23
C THR A 106 -9.79 23.95 -0.91
N GLY A 107 -9.01 23.45 -1.87
CA GLY A 107 -8.46 24.23 -2.98
C GLY A 107 -7.18 25.01 -2.63
N ARG A 108 -6.62 24.80 -1.44
CA ARG A 108 -5.36 25.45 -1.05
C ARG A 108 -4.18 24.69 -1.62
N TRP A 109 -3.21 25.45 -2.14
CA TRP A 109 -2.00 24.94 -2.74
C TRP A 109 -0.80 24.97 -1.79
N TRP A 110 -0.09 23.85 -1.75
CA TRP A 110 1.11 23.62 -0.95
C TRP A 110 2.31 23.37 -1.85
N LYS A 111 3.48 23.93 -1.52
CA LYS A 111 4.69 23.82 -2.35
C LYS A 111 5.74 22.96 -1.67
N GLY A 112 6.46 22.16 -2.45
CA GLY A 112 7.67 21.46 -2.01
C GLY A 112 8.65 21.24 -3.14
N ARG A 113 9.93 21.05 -2.81
CA ARG A 113 10.97 20.81 -3.83
C ARG A 113 10.87 19.41 -4.44
N LYS A 114 10.38 18.45 -3.67
CA LYS A 114 10.15 17.06 -4.05
C LYS A 114 8.79 16.61 -3.54
N VAL A 115 8.30 15.50 -4.09
CA VAL A 115 7.09 14.82 -3.61
C VAL A 115 7.39 13.33 -3.41
N ILE A 116 6.83 12.76 -2.35
CA ILE A 116 6.78 11.33 -2.09
C ILE A 116 5.31 10.92 -2.11
N LEU A 117 4.97 9.98 -2.99
CA LEU A 117 3.63 9.39 -3.06
C LEU A 117 3.60 8.13 -2.19
N ALA A 118 2.89 8.20 -1.06
CA ALA A 118 2.78 7.15 -0.05
C ALA A 118 1.30 6.89 0.31
N MET A 119 0.42 7.02 -0.68
CA MET A 119 -1.05 6.98 -0.51
C MET A 119 -1.62 5.57 -0.39
N GLY A 120 -0.77 4.54 -0.42
CA GLY A 120 -1.19 3.14 -0.45
C GLY A 120 -1.79 2.73 -1.79
N SER A 121 -2.39 1.54 -1.79
CA SER A 121 -3.18 0.98 -2.89
C SER A 121 -4.53 0.52 -2.35
N CYS A 122 -5.53 0.46 -3.23
CA CYS A 122 -6.82 -0.15 -2.91
C CYS A 122 -7.01 -1.35 -3.82
N ASP A 123 -7.42 -2.48 -3.25
CA ASP A 123 -7.70 -3.69 -4.01
C ASP A 123 -9.03 -3.54 -4.75
N VAL A 124 -9.03 -3.86 -6.04
CA VAL A 124 -10.26 -3.99 -6.83
C VAL A 124 -10.75 -5.42 -6.65
N LEU A 125 -11.86 -5.58 -5.94
CA LEU A 125 -12.41 -6.91 -5.66
C LEU A 125 -13.17 -7.46 -6.88
N PRO A 126 -13.14 -8.79 -7.09
CA PRO A 126 -13.99 -9.44 -8.09
C PRO A 126 -15.48 -9.23 -7.78
N ASP A 127 -16.29 -9.07 -8.82
CA ASP A 127 -17.75 -9.00 -8.73
C ASP A 127 -18.33 -10.42 -8.52
N ILE A 128 -18.09 -10.98 -7.34
CA ILE A 128 -18.57 -12.29 -6.92
C ILE A 128 -19.41 -12.08 -5.64
N PRO A 129 -20.70 -12.51 -5.63
CA PRO A 129 -21.54 -12.40 -4.45
C PRO A 129 -20.88 -13.01 -3.21
N GLY A 130 -20.85 -12.28 -2.09
CA GLY A 130 -20.25 -12.77 -0.85
C GLY A 130 -18.74 -12.63 -0.75
N TYR A 131 -18.03 -12.20 -1.81
CA TYR A 131 -16.56 -12.09 -1.80
C TYR A 131 -16.08 -11.06 -0.77
N GLU A 132 -16.68 -9.87 -0.79
CA GLU A 132 -16.34 -8.78 0.12
C GLU A 132 -16.53 -9.18 1.60
N GLU A 133 -17.64 -9.85 1.90
CA GLU A 133 -17.98 -10.29 3.25
C GLU A 133 -17.09 -11.43 3.76
N ALA A 134 -16.57 -12.25 2.83
CA ALA A 134 -15.70 -13.38 3.10
C ALA A 134 -14.21 -13.00 3.16
N LEU A 135 -13.81 -11.87 2.59
CA LEU A 135 -12.43 -11.39 2.58
C LEU A 135 -11.92 -11.17 4.02
N GLY A 136 -10.74 -11.72 4.31
CA GLY A 136 -10.12 -11.71 5.65
C GLY A 136 -10.75 -12.69 6.66
N LYS A 137 -11.89 -13.33 6.34
CA LYS A 137 -12.54 -14.32 7.20
C LYS A 137 -12.41 -15.75 6.66
N LYS A 138 -12.66 -15.92 5.36
CA LYS A 138 -12.63 -17.19 4.63
C LYS A 138 -11.79 -17.10 3.34
N ILE A 139 -11.70 -15.91 2.76
CA ILE A 139 -10.86 -15.61 1.59
C ILE A 139 -9.64 -14.82 2.07
N PHE A 140 -8.45 -15.23 1.63
CA PHE A 140 -7.19 -14.62 2.02
C PHE A 140 -6.34 -14.40 0.77
N ASP A 141 -5.66 -13.25 0.72
CA ASP A 141 -4.65 -13.01 -0.30
C ASP A 141 -3.38 -13.84 -0.01
N VAL A 142 -2.54 -14.05 -1.03
CA VAL A 142 -1.28 -14.79 -0.94
C VAL A 142 -0.37 -14.26 0.16
N SER A 143 -0.37 -12.94 0.40
CA SER A 143 0.38 -12.28 1.47
C SER A 143 -0.07 -12.72 2.88
N LYS A 144 -1.32 -13.17 3.01
CA LYS A 144 -1.95 -13.66 4.24
C LYS A 144 -2.00 -15.17 4.35
N CYS A 145 -1.56 -15.91 3.33
CA CYS A 145 -1.59 -17.36 3.33
C CYS A 145 -0.77 -17.97 4.49
N LEU A 146 0.23 -17.23 5.00
CA LEU A 146 1.05 -17.60 6.16
C LEU A 146 0.40 -17.26 7.51
N ASP A 147 -0.51 -16.27 7.55
CA ASP A 147 -1.26 -15.89 8.77
C ASP A 147 -2.44 -16.85 9.04
N VAL A 148 -2.73 -17.77 8.11
CA VAL A 148 -3.66 -18.91 8.29
C VAL A 148 -3.11 -19.93 9.31
N SER A 149 -1.94 -19.67 9.92
CA SER A 149 -1.31 -20.51 10.95
C SER A 149 -2.24 -20.93 12.11
N GLU A 150 -3.33 -20.22 12.37
CA GLU A 150 -4.32 -20.58 13.42
C GLU A 150 -5.46 -21.50 12.93
N ARG A 151 -5.49 -21.88 11.65
CA ARG A 151 -6.61 -22.59 11.03
C ARG A 151 -6.13 -23.69 10.08
N ALA A 152 -5.50 -24.72 10.63
CA ALA A 152 -5.32 -25.96 9.89
C ALA A 152 -6.69 -26.51 9.48
N THR A 153 -6.97 -26.58 8.18
CA THR A 153 -8.20 -27.14 7.62
C THR A 153 -7.86 -28.35 6.76
N ASN A 154 -8.75 -29.34 6.73
CA ASN A 154 -8.50 -30.51 5.89
C ASN A 154 -8.57 -30.21 4.39
N GLU A 155 -9.33 -29.18 4.02
CA GLU A 155 -9.52 -28.72 2.64
C GLU A 155 -9.34 -27.20 2.56
N ALA A 156 -8.72 -26.74 1.48
CA ALA A 156 -8.64 -25.32 1.12
C ALA A 156 -8.74 -25.16 -0.41
N ALA A 157 -9.09 -23.96 -0.86
CA ALA A 157 -9.23 -23.65 -2.27
C ALA A 157 -8.41 -22.42 -2.65
N VAL A 158 -7.91 -22.42 -3.89
CA VAL A 158 -7.18 -21.30 -4.49
C VAL A 158 -7.89 -20.87 -5.75
N SER A 159 -8.29 -19.60 -5.81
CA SER A 159 -8.96 -19.04 -6.98
C SER A 159 -7.96 -18.56 -8.02
N ILE A 160 -8.23 -18.88 -9.29
CA ILE A 160 -7.53 -18.34 -10.44
C ILE A 160 -8.38 -17.20 -10.99
N THR A 161 -7.85 -15.98 -10.91
CA THR A 161 -8.61 -14.76 -11.17
C THR A 161 -8.57 -14.31 -12.63
N SER A 162 -7.59 -14.77 -13.41
CA SER A 162 -7.50 -14.53 -14.84
C SER A 162 -6.66 -15.60 -15.55
N ASP A 163 -6.72 -15.61 -16.88
CA ASP A 163 -5.89 -16.45 -17.75
C ASP A 163 -4.44 -15.96 -17.90
N SER A 164 -4.13 -14.80 -17.30
CA SER A 164 -2.79 -14.24 -17.35
C SER A 164 -1.76 -15.19 -16.70
N PRO A 165 -0.54 -15.32 -17.26
CA PRO A 165 0.51 -16.13 -16.66
C PRO A 165 0.77 -15.77 -15.19
N SER A 166 0.75 -14.48 -14.84
CA SER A 166 0.97 -14.01 -13.47
C SER A 166 -0.12 -14.50 -12.50
N SER A 167 -1.39 -14.55 -12.91
CA SER A 167 -2.47 -15.07 -12.07
C SER A 167 -2.31 -16.57 -11.83
N ILE A 168 -1.98 -17.33 -12.88
CA ILE A 168 -1.71 -18.76 -12.79
C ILE A 168 -0.52 -19.04 -11.86
N GLU A 169 0.58 -18.28 -12.00
CA GLU A 169 1.75 -18.43 -11.14
C GLU A 169 1.45 -18.08 -9.68
N ALA A 170 0.70 -17.01 -9.43
CA ALA A 170 0.27 -16.62 -8.10
C ALA A 170 -0.64 -17.69 -7.45
N ALA A 171 -1.55 -18.29 -8.22
CA ALA A 171 -2.39 -19.39 -7.75
C ALA A 171 -1.56 -20.63 -7.40
N VAL A 172 -0.62 -21.02 -8.26
CA VAL A 172 0.28 -22.14 -7.98
C VAL A 172 1.12 -21.88 -6.73
N LEU A 173 1.68 -20.67 -6.56
CA LEU A 173 2.43 -20.29 -5.36
C LEU A 173 1.54 -20.37 -4.11
N SER A 174 0.34 -19.79 -4.18
CA SER A 174 -0.64 -19.81 -3.09
C SER A 174 -0.99 -21.24 -2.68
N ALA A 175 -1.18 -22.15 -3.64
CA ALA A 175 -1.42 -23.56 -3.36
C ALA A 175 -0.25 -24.22 -2.63
N HIS A 176 1.00 -23.95 -3.04
CA HIS A 176 2.18 -24.48 -2.35
C HIS A 176 2.30 -23.98 -0.91
N LEU A 177 2.00 -22.70 -0.67
CA LEU A 177 2.00 -22.12 0.68
C LEU A 177 0.87 -22.71 1.54
N ALA A 178 -0.34 -22.80 0.99
CA ALA A 178 -1.51 -23.36 1.67
C ALA A 178 -1.33 -24.83 2.04
N ARG A 179 -0.56 -25.61 1.26
CA ARG A 179 -0.27 -27.02 1.54
C ARG A 179 0.39 -27.28 2.90
N ARG A 180 1.05 -26.27 3.47
CA ARG A 180 1.61 -26.37 4.83
C ARG A 180 0.51 -26.54 5.90
N PHE A 181 -0.68 -26.03 5.63
CA PHE A 181 -1.80 -25.97 6.58
C PHE A 181 -3.00 -26.82 6.14
N SER A 182 -3.09 -27.18 4.87
CA SER A 182 -4.16 -28.01 4.32
C SER A 182 -3.64 -29.04 3.31
N PRO A 183 -3.81 -30.35 3.56
CA PRO A 183 -3.30 -31.40 2.69
C PRO A 183 -4.03 -31.49 1.35
N HIS A 184 -5.30 -31.04 1.29
CA HIS A 184 -6.13 -31.09 0.09
C HIS A 184 -6.42 -29.68 -0.43
N ILE A 185 -5.83 -29.33 -1.58
CA ILE A 185 -6.02 -28.02 -2.22
C ILE A 185 -6.83 -28.18 -3.52
N THR A 186 -7.85 -27.35 -3.69
CA THR A 186 -8.64 -27.27 -4.93
C THR A 186 -8.38 -25.95 -5.66
N PHE A 187 -7.96 -26.01 -6.92
CA PHE A 187 -7.93 -24.84 -7.79
C PHE A 187 -9.34 -24.54 -8.31
N LEU A 188 -9.82 -23.31 -8.12
CA LEU A 188 -11.07 -22.82 -8.68
C LEU A 188 -10.75 -22.01 -9.94
N ALA A 189 -11.10 -22.57 -11.10
CA ALA A 189 -10.78 -21.97 -12.41
C ALA A 189 -11.89 -21.04 -12.95
N ASN A 190 -13.08 -21.04 -12.34
CA ASN A 190 -14.18 -20.13 -12.68
C ASN A 190 -14.44 -19.99 -14.20
N GLU A 191 -14.69 -21.12 -14.86
CA GLU A 191 -14.93 -21.24 -16.31
C GLU A 191 -13.71 -21.03 -17.23
N LEU A 192 -12.51 -20.79 -16.68
CA LEU A 192 -11.24 -20.74 -17.43
C LEU A 192 -10.75 -22.15 -17.81
N SER A 193 -11.49 -22.81 -18.71
CA SER A 193 -11.28 -24.21 -19.09
C SER A 193 -9.91 -24.50 -19.74
N HIS A 194 -9.24 -23.50 -20.30
CA HIS A 194 -7.88 -23.63 -20.85
C HIS A 194 -6.79 -23.71 -19.76
N VAL A 195 -7.08 -23.21 -18.55
CA VAL A 195 -6.14 -23.19 -17.41
C VAL A 195 -5.91 -24.60 -16.85
N GLU A 196 -6.88 -25.50 -16.97
CA GLU A 196 -6.75 -26.91 -16.57
C GLU A 196 -5.62 -27.65 -17.31
N ARG A 197 -5.29 -27.19 -18.52
CA ARG A 197 -4.27 -27.77 -19.40
C ARG A 197 -2.91 -27.10 -19.22
N HIS A 198 -2.81 -26.06 -18.39
CA HIS A 198 -1.56 -25.36 -18.18
C HIS A 198 -0.55 -26.29 -17.50
N PRO A 199 0.71 -26.43 -17.99
CA PRO A 199 1.67 -27.43 -17.50
C PRO A 199 1.90 -27.41 -15.99
N ARG A 200 1.88 -26.21 -15.39
CA ARG A 200 2.06 -26.03 -13.93
C ARG A 200 0.84 -26.43 -13.10
N ILE A 201 -0.34 -26.54 -13.72
CA ILE A 201 -1.59 -26.94 -13.07
C ILE A 201 -1.89 -28.40 -13.40
N SER A 202 -1.72 -28.82 -14.66
CA SER A 202 -1.88 -30.22 -15.06
C SER A 202 -0.87 -31.14 -14.37
N GLY A 203 0.38 -30.69 -14.19
CA GLY A 203 1.42 -31.40 -13.44
C GLY A 203 1.15 -31.50 -11.94
N THR A 204 0.16 -30.76 -11.41
CA THR A 204 -0.25 -30.83 -10.02
C THR A 204 -1.35 -31.84 -9.76
N LYS A 205 -1.93 -32.51 -10.78
CA LYS A 205 -2.97 -33.54 -10.62
C LYS A 205 -2.43 -34.80 -9.94
N ASN A 206 -2.24 -34.75 -8.63
CA ASN A 206 -2.04 -35.88 -7.72
C ASN A 206 -3.16 -35.88 -6.68
N GLY A 207 -3.41 -36.98 -5.96
CA GLY A 207 -4.61 -37.13 -5.09
C GLY A 207 -4.86 -36.02 -4.05
N SER A 208 -3.86 -35.19 -3.72
CA SER A 208 -3.95 -34.02 -2.84
C SER A 208 -4.36 -32.71 -3.51
N LEU A 209 -4.39 -32.64 -4.84
CA LEU A 209 -4.58 -31.41 -5.63
C LEU A 209 -5.68 -31.63 -6.67
N ARG A 210 -6.76 -30.87 -6.53
CA ARG A 210 -7.95 -30.95 -7.39
C ARG A 210 -8.13 -29.67 -8.19
N ILE A 211 -8.88 -29.75 -9.27
CA ILE A 211 -9.26 -28.58 -10.08
C ILE A 211 -10.77 -28.63 -10.28
N GLU A 212 -11.44 -27.51 -10.00
CA GLU A 212 -12.86 -27.31 -10.24
C GLU A 212 -13.06 -26.09 -11.13
N ASN A 213 -13.77 -26.28 -12.24
CA ASN A 213 -14.03 -25.22 -13.22
C ASN A 213 -15.48 -24.74 -13.24
N ARG A 214 -16.24 -25.01 -12.18
CA ARG A 214 -17.60 -24.49 -12.03
C ARG A 214 -17.58 -22.96 -11.84
N PRO A 215 -18.62 -22.24 -12.30
CA PRO A 215 -18.76 -20.83 -12.00
C PRO A 215 -18.89 -20.63 -10.48
N ILE A 216 -18.17 -19.64 -9.96
CA ILE A 216 -18.28 -19.21 -8.57
C ILE A 216 -19.52 -18.34 -8.47
N LYS A 217 -20.47 -18.77 -7.63
CA LYS A 217 -21.75 -18.07 -7.39
C LYS A 217 -21.70 -17.29 -6.09
#